data_AF-A0A345WT54-F1
#
_entry.id   AF-A0A345WT54-F1
#
_cell.length_a   1.000
_cell.length_b   1.000
_cell.length_c   1.000
_cell.angle_alpha   90.00
_cell.angle_beta   90.00
_cell.angle_gamma   90.00
#
_symmetry.space_group_name_H-M   'P 1'
#
loop_
_entity.id
_entity.type
_entity.pdbx_description
1 polymer ?
#
loop_
_entity_poly.entity_id
_entity_poly.type
_entity_poly.pdbx_seq_one_letter_code
_entity_poly.pdbx_strand_id
1 'polypeptide(L)' 'MCFLPDDIVAHLAQHCPARTDEALQPRFGISYNTLRQIERGRAVRNSVALRLIERIRAERMHMD' A
#
# COMPACT_ATOMS: atom_id res chain seq x y z
N MET A 1 -6.25 13.92 -3.76
CA MET A 1 -5.28 13.25 -2.87
C MET A 1 -6.07 12.79 -1.65
N CYS A 2 -5.78 11.62 -1.10
CA CYS A 2 -6.46 11.09 0.08
C CYS A 2 -5.48 10.31 0.97
N PHE A 3 -5.84 10.13 2.23
CA PHE A 3 -5.12 9.27 3.17
C PHE A 3 -5.64 7.83 3.05
N LEU A 4 -4.76 6.87 3.33
CA LEU A 4 -5.16 5.47 3.41
C LEU A 4 -5.84 5.20 4.76
N PRO A 5 -6.80 4.27 4.82
CA PRO A 5 -7.30 3.73 6.07
C PRO A 5 -6.18 3.09 6.90
N ASP A 6 -6.25 3.21 8.22
CA ASP A 6 -5.19 2.73 9.14
C ASP A 6 -4.93 1.23 9.00
N ASP A 7 -5.98 0.43 8.77
CA ASP A 7 -5.84 -1.02 8.60
C ASP A 7 -5.06 -1.40 7.33
N ILE A 8 -5.15 -0.57 6.29
CA ILE A 8 -4.41 -0.74 5.03
C ILE A 8 -2.94 -0.35 5.24
N VAL A 9 -2.69 0.74 5.97
CA VAL A 9 -1.33 1.15 6.36
C VAL A 9 -0.65 0.07 7.21
N ALA A 10 -1.37 -0.49 8.18
CA ALA A 10 -0.87 -1.55 9.05
C ALA A 10 -0.51 -2.82 8.26
N HIS A 11 -1.36 -3.26 7.34
CA HIS A 11 -1.07 -4.42 6.49
C HIS A 11 0.15 -4.17 5.60
N LEU A 12 0.24 -2.98 5.02
CA LEU A 12 1.36 -2.62 4.17
C LEU A 12 2.68 -2.63 4.96
N ALA A 13 2.68 -2.18 6.21
CA ALA A 13 3.85 -2.23 7.09
C ALA A 13 4.21 -3.67 7.51
N GLN A 14 3.22 -4.50 7.84
CA GLN A 14 3.42 -5.88 8.28
C GLN A 14 3.91 -6.81 7.17
N HIS A 15 3.46 -6.57 5.93
CA HIS A 15 3.74 -7.45 4.79
C HIS A 15 4.68 -6.82 3.75
N CYS A 16 5.43 -5.78 4.14
CA CYS A 16 6.43 -5.16 3.28
C CYS A 16 7.63 -6.10 3.09
N PRO A 17 7.85 -6.66 1.88
CA PRO A 17 8.88 -7.67 1.67
C PRO A 17 10.29 -7.06 1.68
N ALA A 18 10.44 -5.89 1.06
CA ALA A 18 11.61 -5.03 1.12
C ALA A 18 11.22 -3.60 0.70
N ARG A 19 12.05 -2.63 1.07
CA ARG A 19 11.79 -1.21 0.80
C ARG A 19 12.44 -0.74 -0.51
N THR A 20 12.21 -1.47 -1.60
CA THR A 20 12.68 -1.11 -2.95
C THR A 20 11.53 -1.19 -3.96
N ASP A 21 11.66 -0.52 -5.10
CA ASP A 21 10.60 -0.53 -6.12
C ASP A 21 10.36 -1.93 -6.69
N GLU A 22 11.42 -2.73 -6.85
CA GLU A 22 11.39 -4.09 -7.37
C GLU A 22 10.59 -5.04 -6.45
N ALA A 23 10.59 -4.77 -5.15
CA ALA A 23 9.84 -5.55 -4.18
C ALA A 23 8.41 -5.03 -4.00
N LEU A 24 8.22 -3.70 -4.06
CA LEU A 24 6.94 -3.05 -3.81
C LEU A 24 5.99 -3.08 -5.01
N GLN A 25 6.50 -2.90 -6.23
CA GLN A 25 5.65 -2.85 -7.42
C GLN A 25 4.92 -4.18 -7.67
N PRO A 26 5.59 -5.36 -7.69
CA PRO A 26 4.90 -6.62 -7.97
C PRO A 26 3.87 -6.96 -6.89
N ARG A 27 4.18 -6.66 -5.63
CA ARG A 27 3.30 -6.96 -4.49
C ARG A 27 2.16 -5.97 -4.38
N PHE A 28 2.46 -4.68 -4.22
CA PHE A 28 1.48 -3.64 -3.86
C PHE A 28 1.15 -2.67 -4.99
N GLY A 29 1.88 -2.71 -6.12
CA GLY A 29 1.64 -1.79 -7.23
C GLY A 29 2.01 -0.33 -6.93
N ILE A 30 2.89 -0.10 -5.95
CA ILE A 30 3.37 1.23 -5.56
C ILE A 30 4.90 1.31 -5.61
N SER A 31 5.44 2.53 -5.70
CA SER A 31 6.87 2.77 -5.55
C SER A 31 7.25 3.01 -4.09
N TYR A 32 8.55 2.91 -3.81
CA TYR A 32 9.20 3.29 -2.57
C TYR A 32 8.88 4.73 -2.15
N ASN A 33 8.80 5.66 -3.11
CA ASN A 33 8.42 7.03 -2.79
C ASN A 33 6.97 7.12 -2.27
N THR A 34 6.04 6.37 -2.86
CA THR A 34 4.66 6.29 -2.36
C THR A 34 4.61 5.66 -0.97
N LEU A 35 5.36 4.58 -0.73
CA LEU A 35 5.50 4.00 0.62
C LEU A 35 5.99 5.06 1.63
N ARG A 36 7.04 5.79 1.29
CA ARG A 36 7.59 6.87 2.14
C ARG A 36 6.59 8.00 2.43
N GLN A 37 5.71 8.30 1.47
CA GLN A 37 4.63 9.28 1.69
C GLN A 37 3.61 8.74 2.70
N ILE A 38 3.20 7.48 2.55
CA ILE A 38 2.27 6.81 3.47
C ILE A 38 2.85 6.76 4.89
N GLU A 39 4.10 6.32 5.04
CA GLU A 39 4.78 6.23 6.36
C GLU A 39 4.92 7.60 7.05
N ARG A 40 4.98 8.68 6.29
CA ARG A 40 5.02 10.06 6.81
C ARG A 40 3.64 10.63 7.08
N GLY A 41 2.58 9.83 6.97
CA GLY A 41 1.20 10.29 7.11
C GLY A 41 0.83 11.33 6.06
N ARG A 42 1.32 11.20 4.82
CA ARG A 42 0.97 12.10 3.71
C ARG A 42 -0.08 11.47 2.81
N ALA A 43 -0.94 12.33 2.27
CA ALA A 43 -1.92 11.93 1.29
C ALA A 43 -1.26 11.47 -0.03
N VAL A 44 -1.84 10.46 -0.66
CA VAL A 44 -1.43 9.93 -1.97
C VAL A 44 -2.49 10.23 -3.03
N ARG A 45 -2.18 9.98 -4.30
CA ARG A 45 -3.16 10.15 -5.40
C ARG A 45 -4.33 9.20 -5.21
N ASN A 46 -5.56 9.66 -5.47
CA ASN A 46 -6.77 8.86 -5.27
C ASN A 46 -6.74 7.55 -6.07
N SER A 47 -6.24 7.57 -7.30
CA SER A 47 -6.08 6.38 -8.14
C SER A 47 -5.03 5.38 -7.62
N VAL A 48 -4.06 5.85 -6.84
CA VAL A 48 -3.07 4.97 -6.18
C VAL A 48 -3.70 4.36 -4.94
N ALA A 49 -4.38 5.17 -4.11
CA ALA A 49 -5.07 4.68 -2.93
C ALA A 49 -6.12 3.62 -3.27
N LEU A 50 -6.99 3.90 -4.25
CA LEU A 50 -8.05 2.99 -4.65
C LEU A 50 -7.50 1.60 -5.04
N ARG A 51 -6.53 1.58 -5.96
CA ARG A 51 -5.92 0.32 -6.44
C ARG A 51 -5.22 -0.45 -5.32
N LEU A 52 -4.55 0.28 -4.41
CA LEU A 52 -3.85 -0.34 -3.28
C LEU A 52 -4.83 -0.95 -2.28
N ILE A 53 -5.93 -0.24 -1.97
CA ILE A 53 -6.99 -0.72 -1.07
C ILE A 53 -7.68 -1.95 -1.66
N GLU A 54 -8.08 -1.90 -2.94
CA GLU A 54 -8.72 -3.02 -3.63
C GLU A 54 -7.83 -4.27 -3.62
N ARG A 55 -6.55 -4.09 -3.92
CA ARG A 55 -5.56 -5.18 -3.92
C ARG A 55 -5.41 -5.82 -2.54
N ILE A 56 -5.18 -5.02 -1.49
CA ILE A 56 -4.98 -5.55 -0.14
C ILE A 56 -6.26 -6.22 0.38
N ARG A 57 -7.44 -5.68 0.07
CA ARG A 57 -8.71 -6.32 0.42
C ARG A 57 -8.88 -7.65 -0.30
N ALA A 58 -8.57 -7.71 -1.58
CA ALA A 58 -8.59 -8.97 -2.33
C ALA A 58 -7.62 -9.98 -1.73
N GLU A 59 -6.38 -9.60 -1.40
CA GLU A 59 -5.41 -10.50 -0.76
C GLU A 59 -5.97 -11.09 0.55
N ARG A 60 -6.57 -10.26 1.41
CA ARG A 60 -7.17 -10.73 2.68
C ARG A 60 -8.32 -11.71 2.45
N MET A 61 -9.18 -11.47 1.47
CA MET A 61 -10.32 -12.35 1.17
C MET A 61 -9.91 -13.74 0.63
N HIS A 62 -8.70 -13.89 0.09
CA HIS A 62 -8.19 -15.18 -0.40
C HIS A 62 -7.33 -15.92 0.63
N MET A 63 -7.11 -15.34 1.82
CA MET A 63 -6.35 -15.97 2.91
C MET A 63 -7.26 -16.63 3.97
N ASP A 64 -8.58 -16.44 3.86
CA ASP A 64 -9.63 -17.12 4.62
C ASP A 64 -10.11 -18.39 3.89
#